data_AF-A0A7C4S2B0-F1
#
_entry.id   AF-A0A7C4S2B0-F1
#
_cell.length_a   1.000
_cell.length_b   1.000
_cell.length_c   1.000
_cell.angle_alpha   90.00
_cell.angle_beta   90.00
_cell.angle_gamma   90.00
#
_symmetry.space_group_name_H-M   'P 1'
#
loop_
_entity.id
_entity.type
_entity.pdbx_description
1 polymer ?
#
loop_
_entity_poly.entity_id
_entity_poly.type
_entity_poly.pdbx_seq_one_letter_code
_entity_poly.pdbx_strand_id
1 'polypeptide(L)'
;MNIAYIVPGSGNTFYCQNCLRDMTLLRALHRAGHTALTIPLYLPLFAEEDRPGPAAPVFYGAVRLFLTHRWPALGRLPRPLRRALDAAWLLRAAARRSGATRARGLEDLTLSMLRGEDGRQAAELRRLG
;
A
#
# COMPACT_ATOMS: atom_id res chain seq x y z
N MET A 1 -16.67 16.58 7.46
CA MET A 1 -16.80 15.12 7.73
C MET A 1 -15.41 14.51 7.79
N ASN A 2 -15.24 13.44 8.56
CA ASN A 2 -13.99 12.67 8.60
C ASN A 2 -14.12 11.50 7.60
N ILE A 3 -13.19 11.42 6.64
CA ILE A 3 -13.22 10.44 5.55
C ILE A 3 -11.92 9.64 5.58
N ALA A 4 -12.02 8.33 5.70
CA ALA A 4 -10.89 7.43 5.46
C ALA A 4 -10.87 7.05 3.98
N TYR A 5 -9.81 7.43 3.26
CA TYR A 5 -9.70 7.21 1.82
C TYR A 5 -8.57 6.22 1.54
N ILE A 6 -8.93 5.00 1.19
CA ILE A 6 -7.99 3.91 0.92
C ILE A 6 -7.49 4.01 -0.52
N VAL A 7 -6.17 4.06 -0.69
CA VAL A 7 -5.53 4.16 -2.01
C VAL A 7 -4.55 3.03 -2.20
N PRO A 8 -4.49 2.40 -3.40
CA PRO A 8 -3.55 1.32 -3.64
C PRO A 8 -2.10 1.75 -3.46
N GLY A 9 -1.73 2.94 -3.95
CA GLY A 9 -0.34 3.39 -3.95
C GLY A 9 0.51 2.53 -4.88
N SER A 10 0.61 2.92 -6.15
CA SER A 10 1.32 2.14 -7.17
C SER A 10 2.79 2.53 -7.38
N GLY A 11 3.32 3.46 -6.57
CA GLY A 11 4.64 4.05 -6.79
C GLY A 11 4.65 5.05 -7.96
N ASN A 12 5.84 5.50 -8.34
CA ASN A 12 6.01 6.64 -9.25
C ASN A 12 6.27 6.28 -10.72
N THR A 13 6.58 5.02 -11.03
CA THR A 13 6.90 4.59 -12.41
C THR A 13 5.78 3.80 -13.08
N PHE A 14 4.81 3.29 -12.32
CA PHE A 14 3.60 2.66 -12.86
C PHE A 14 2.43 3.66 -12.95
N TYR A 15 1.82 3.77 -14.13
CA TYR A 15 0.70 4.69 -14.37
C TYR A 15 -0.53 3.94 -14.90
N CYS A 16 -1.58 3.88 -14.07
CA CYS A 16 -2.89 3.35 -14.43
C CYS A 16 -4.02 4.37 -14.17
N GLN A 17 -3.68 5.65 -14.00
CA GLN A 17 -4.60 6.76 -13.67
C GLN A 17 -5.28 6.70 -12.28
N ASN A 18 -5.31 5.56 -11.59
CA ASN A 18 -5.96 5.44 -10.28
C ASN A 18 -5.41 6.43 -9.26
N CYS A 19 -4.10 6.49 -9.08
CA CYS A 19 -3.49 7.40 -8.11
C CYS A 19 -3.73 8.88 -8.46
N LEU A 20 -3.80 9.25 -9.74
CA LEU A 20 -4.09 10.62 -10.16
C LEU A 20 -5.54 11.00 -9.85
N ARG A 21 -6.48 10.10 -10.15
CA ARG A 21 -7.90 10.24 -9.80
C ARG A 21 -8.08 10.40 -8.29
N ASP A 22 -7.43 9.52 -7.53
CA ASP A 22 -7.48 9.52 -6.06
C ASP A 22 -6.97 10.84 -5.47
N MET A 23 -5.82 11.34 -5.95
CA MET A 23 -5.29 12.63 -5.50
C MET A 23 -6.19 13.80 -5.88
N THR A 24 -6.79 13.77 -7.06
CA THR A 24 -7.75 14.81 -7.49
C THR A 24 -8.98 14.84 -6.59
N LEU A 25 -9.54 13.67 -6.28
CA LEU A 25 -10.69 13.55 -5.38
C LEU A 25 -10.32 14.00 -3.96
N LEU A 26 -9.18 13.55 -3.43
CA LEU A 26 -8.69 13.98 -2.11
C LEU A 26 -8.55 15.50 -2.02
N ARG A 27 -7.96 16.15 -3.04
CA ARG A 27 -7.85 17.62 -3.08
C ARG A 27 -9.23 18.28 -3.09
N ALA A 28 -10.19 17.74 -3.84
CA ALA A 28 -11.56 18.25 -3.88
C ALA A 28 -12.26 18.11 -2.51
N LEU A 29 -12.11 16.98 -1.83
CA LEU A 29 -12.66 16.75 -0.49
C LEU A 29 -12.09 17.75 0.53
N HIS A 30 -10.77 17.99 0.50
CA HIS A 30 -10.15 18.99 1.37
C HIS A 30 -10.66 20.41 1.08
N ARG A 31 -10.78 20.79 -0.20
CA ARG A 31 -11.35 22.09 -0.61
C ARG A 31 -12.81 22.27 -0.17
N ALA A 32 -13.57 21.18 -0.09
CA ALA A 32 -14.94 21.17 0.41
C ALA A 32 -15.03 21.21 1.96
N GLY A 33 -13.92 21.38 2.68
CA GLY A 33 -13.89 21.44 4.14
C GLY A 33 -14.03 20.07 4.82
N HIS A 34 -13.73 18.98 4.11
CA HIS A 34 -13.66 17.64 4.70
C HIS A 34 -12.24 17.29 5.15
N THR A 35 -12.15 16.51 6.21
CA THR A 35 -10.89 15.93 6.69
C THR A 35 -10.75 14.55 6.07
N ALA A 36 -9.94 14.42 5.01
CA ALA A 36 -9.73 13.15 4.32
C ALA A 36 -8.36 12.55 4.68
N LEU A 37 -8.36 11.46 5.47
CA LEU A 37 -7.17 10.70 5.80
C LEU A 37 -6.85 9.72 4.68
N THR A 38 -5.72 9.95 4.00
CA THR A 38 -5.25 9.05 2.95
C THR A 38 -4.53 7.84 3.54
N ILE A 39 -5.04 6.64 3.26
CA ILE A 39 -4.54 5.35 3.73
C ILE A 39 -3.89 4.61 2.54
N PRO A 40 -2.55 4.68 2.37
CA PRO A 40 -1.86 3.97 1.31
C PRO A 40 -1.74 2.48 1.63
N LEU A 41 -2.03 1.63 0.64
CA LEU A 41 -1.89 0.19 0.80
C LEU A 41 -0.45 -0.27 0.48
N TYR A 42 -0.09 -0.38 -0.79
CA TYR A 42 1.09 -1.14 -1.18
C TYR A 42 2.39 -0.33 -1.17
N LEU A 43 2.37 0.88 -1.72
CA LEU A 43 3.53 1.77 -1.80
C LEU A 43 3.14 3.19 -1.37
N PRO A 44 4.12 4.01 -0.96
CA PRO A 44 3.86 5.44 -0.76
C PRO A 44 3.33 6.08 -2.04
N LEU A 45 2.40 7.01 -1.87
CA LEU A 45 1.97 7.90 -2.96
C LEU A 45 3.11 8.83 -3.35
N PHE A 46 3.01 9.41 -4.54
CA PHE A 46 3.90 10.42 -5.11
C PHE A 46 4.35 11.48 -4.08
N ALA A 47 5.52 12.10 -4.34
CA ALA A 47 6.25 13.03 -3.47
C ALA A 47 5.42 13.62 -2.31
N GLU A 48 5.83 13.26 -1.08
CA GLU A 48 5.18 13.65 0.18
C GLU A 48 4.92 15.15 0.32
N GLU A 49 5.65 15.98 -0.44
CA GLU A 49 5.54 17.43 -0.52
C GLU A 49 4.11 17.92 -0.87
N ASP A 50 3.29 17.09 -1.50
CA ASP A 50 1.98 17.47 -2.02
C ASP A 50 0.79 16.75 -1.35
N ARG A 51 1.06 16.03 -0.24
CA ARG A 51 0.04 15.27 0.50
C ARG A 51 -0.73 16.16 1.48
N PRO A 52 -2.03 16.41 1.27
CA PRO A 52 -2.85 17.02 2.30
C PRO A 52 -3.16 15.99 3.41
N GLY A 53 -2.81 16.31 4.66
CA GLY A 53 -3.26 15.59 5.86
C GLY A 53 -2.27 14.61 6.52
N PRO A 54 -2.57 14.18 7.76
CA PRO A 54 -1.66 13.39 8.61
C PRO A 54 -1.29 12.04 7.97
N ALA A 55 -0.03 11.61 8.12
CA ALA A 55 0.50 10.40 7.50
C ALA A 55 -0.08 9.11 8.14
N ALA A 56 -0.81 8.33 7.36
CA ALA A 56 -1.19 6.97 7.75
C ALA A 56 -0.04 5.99 7.45
N PRO A 57 0.12 4.92 8.25
CA PRO A 57 1.05 3.85 7.91
C PRO A 57 0.63 3.17 6.60
N VAL A 58 1.61 2.58 5.91
CA VAL A 58 1.39 1.74 4.73
C VAL A 58 0.81 0.40 5.17
N PHE A 59 -0.29 -0.04 4.57
CA PHE A 59 -0.96 -1.32 4.87
C PHE A 59 -0.81 -2.30 3.73
N TYR A 60 -0.32 -3.51 3.93
CA TYR A 60 0.15 -4.39 2.84
C TYR A 60 1.39 -3.85 2.13
N GLY A 61 2.34 -3.26 2.87
CA GLY A 61 3.60 -2.78 2.30
C GLY A 61 4.20 -3.78 1.31
N ALA A 62 4.36 -3.34 0.06
CA ALA A 62 4.54 -4.22 -1.11
C ALA A 62 5.74 -5.15 -0.95
N VAL A 63 6.81 -4.65 -0.32
CA VAL A 63 8.04 -5.40 -0.08
C VAL A 63 7.80 -6.54 0.90
N ARG A 64 7.26 -6.25 2.09
CA ARG A 64 6.91 -7.29 3.06
C ARG A 64 5.90 -8.27 2.49
N LEU A 65 4.85 -7.79 1.83
CA LEU A 65 3.80 -8.60 1.22
C LEU A 65 4.41 -9.62 0.23
N PHE A 66 5.20 -9.13 -0.71
CA PHE A 66 5.83 -9.97 -1.73
C PHE A 66 6.81 -10.97 -1.10
N LEU A 67 7.68 -10.52 -0.21
CA LEU A 67 8.70 -11.36 0.43
C LEU A 67 8.09 -12.46 1.29
N THR A 68 7.05 -12.14 2.09
CA THR A 68 6.37 -13.13 2.93
C THR A 68 5.52 -14.11 2.11
N HIS A 69 4.99 -13.68 0.96
CA HIS A 69 4.34 -14.58 0.02
C HIS A 69 5.35 -15.57 -0.59
N ARG A 70 6.48 -15.07 -1.11
CA ARG A 70 7.54 -15.85 -1.74
C ARG A 70 8.27 -16.77 -0.77
N TRP A 71 8.51 -16.28 0.44
CA TRP A 71 9.21 -16.98 1.52
C TRP A 71 8.37 -16.92 2.81
N PRO A 72 7.50 -17.93 3.03
CA PRO A 72 6.60 -17.98 4.19
C PRO A 72 7.31 -17.86 5.55
N ALA A 73 8.57 -18.30 5.63
CA ALA A 73 9.39 -18.19 6.83
C ALA A 73 9.56 -16.74 7.31
N LEU A 74 9.58 -15.75 6.40
CA LEU A 74 9.66 -14.33 6.75
C LEU A 74 8.41 -13.83 7.48
N GLY A 75 7.27 -14.51 7.33
CA GLY A 75 6.05 -14.22 8.08
C GLY A 75 6.20 -14.49 9.58
N ARG A 76 7.13 -15.38 9.97
CA ARG A 76 7.41 -15.76 11.37
C ARG A 76 8.42 -14.85 12.05
N LEU A 77 9.00 -13.88 11.35
CA LEU A 77 9.94 -12.92 11.94
C LEU A 77 9.27 -12.15 13.10
N PRO A 78 10.03 -11.82 14.16
CA PRO A 78 9.51 -10.98 15.24
C PRO A 78 9.09 -9.60 14.70
N ARG A 79 8.15 -8.96 15.40
CA ARG A 79 7.52 -7.69 14.98
C ARG A 79 8.50 -6.60 14.47
N PRO A 80 9.65 -6.30 15.13
CA PRO A 80 10.55 -5.25 14.65
C PRO A 80 11.18 -5.59 13.29
N LEU A 81 11.67 -6.82 13.12
CA LEU A 81 12.25 -7.27 11.84
C LEU A 81 11.21 -7.28 10.73
N ARG A 82 9.99 -7.73 11.05
CA ARG A 82 8.89 -7.69 10.09
C ARG A 82 8.52 -6.26 9.71
N ARG A 83 8.54 -5.30 10.65
CA ARG A 83 8.30 -3.87 10.34
C ARG A 83 9.42 -3.24 9.51
N ALA A 84 10.66 -3.68 9.66
CA ALA A 84 11.78 -3.18 8.86
C ALA A 84 11.60 -3.44 7.34
N LEU A 85 10.86 -4.50 6.97
CA LEU A 85 10.51 -4.78 5.58
C LEU A 85 9.57 -3.72 4.95
N ASP A 86 8.92 -2.91 5.77
CA ASP A 86 8.07 -1.78 5.35
C ASP A 86 8.74 -0.43 5.63
N ALA A 87 10.07 -0.38 5.82
CA ALA A 87 10.77 0.87 6.03
C ALA A 87 10.54 1.83 4.85
N ALA A 88 10.32 3.12 5.14
CA ALA A 88 9.97 4.12 4.13
C ALA A 88 10.98 4.19 2.98
N TRP A 89 12.28 4.11 3.28
CA TRP A 89 13.35 4.10 2.26
C TRP A 89 13.26 2.89 1.33
N LEU A 90 12.89 1.71 1.88
CA LEU A 90 12.80 0.46 1.13
C LEU A 90 11.57 0.47 0.22
N LEU A 91 10.44 0.97 0.73
CA LEU A 91 9.23 1.16 -0.07
C LEU A 91 9.42 2.22 -1.17
N ARG A 92 10.14 3.32 -0.89
CA ARG A 92 10.51 4.31 -1.93
C ARG A 92 11.40 3.70 -3.00
N ALA A 93 12.37 2.86 -2.61
CA ALA A 93 13.21 2.14 -3.56
C ALA A 93 12.39 1.17 -4.44
N ALA A 94 11.44 0.45 -3.84
CA ALA A 94 10.51 -0.41 -4.58
C ALA A 94 9.60 0.39 -5.53
N ALA A 95 9.08 1.54 -5.08
CA ALA A 95 8.24 2.42 -5.90
C ALA A 95 8.93 2.87 -7.19
N ARG A 96 10.24 3.17 -7.13
CA ARG A 96 11.05 3.51 -8.31
C ARG A 96 11.13 2.37 -9.33
N ARG A 97 10.92 1.13 -8.92
CA ARG A 97 10.94 -0.07 -9.78
C ARG A 97 9.54 -0.61 -10.10
N SER A 98 8.47 0.06 -9.67
CA SER A 98 7.08 -0.41 -9.83
C SER A 98 6.69 -0.68 -11.29
N GLY A 99 7.16 0.14 -12.24
CA GLY A 99 6.94 -0.05 -13.68
C GLY A 99 7.57 -1.31 -14.29
N ALA A 100 8.46 -2.01 -13.58
CA ALA A 100 9.10 -3.24 -14.04
C ALA A 100 8.38 -4.52 -13.58
N THR A 101 7.26 -4.40 -12.87
CA THR A 101 6.54 -5.54 -12.30
C THR A 101 5.81 -6.32 -13.41
N ARG A 102 6.07 -7.63 -13.51
CA ARG A 102 5.33 -8.54 -14.40
C ARG A 102 4.18 -9.16 -13.62
N ALA A 103 3.02 -9.30 -14.25
CA ALA A 103 1.88 -10.00 -13.67
C ALA A 103 2.16 -11.50 -13.48
N ARG A 104 2.97 -12.08 -14.37
CA ARG A 104 3.38 -13.48 -14.31
C ARG A 104 4.15 -13.77 -13.02
N GLY A 105 3.75 -14.81 -12.28
CA GLY A 105 4.32 -15.19 -11.00
C GLY A 105 3.62 -14.56 -9.79
N LEU A 106 2.53 -13.81 -9.99
CA LEU A 106 1.71 -13.23 -8.92
C LEU A 106 0.33 -13.90 -8.80
N GLU A 107 0.06 -14.96 -9.55
CA GLU A 107 -1.24 -15.62 -9.64
C GLU A 107 -1.70 -16.15 -8.28
N ASP A 108 -0.82 -16.87 -7.58
CA ASP A 108 -1.09 -17.40 -6.23
C ASP A 108 -1.31 -16.29 -5.21
N LEU A 109 -0.59 -15.17 -5.35
CA LEU A 109 -0.79 -14.00 -4.49
C LEU A 109 -2.15 -13.36 -4.76
N THR A 110 -2.53 -13.22 -6.03
CA THR A 110 -3.83 -12.68 -6.43
C THR A 110 -4.97 -13.56 -5.90
N LEU A 111 -4.91 -14.88 -6.11
CA LEU A 111 -5.91 -15.82 -5.58
C LEU A 111 -5.98 -15.77 -4.05
N SER A 112 -4.83 -15.70 -3.37
CA SER A 112 -4.76 -15.56 -1.92
C SER A 112 -5.41 -14.27 -1.42
N MET A 113 -5.18 -13.14 -2.09
CA MET A 113 -5.80 -11.85 -1.72
C MET A 113 -7.31 -11.86 -1.94
N LEU A 114 -7.79 -12.49 -3.03
CA LEU A 114 -9.22 -12.62 -3.32
C LEU A 114 -9.98 -13.45 -2.29
N ARG A 115 -9.31 -14.39 -1.62
CA ARG A 115 -9.88 -15.18 -0.52
C ARG A 115 -10.07 -14.38 0.77
N GLY A 116 -9.57 -13.14 0.85
CA GLY A 116 -9.78 -12.26 1.99
C GLY A 116 -9.30 -12.87 3.31
N GLU A 117 -10.24 -13.12 4.22
CA GLU A 117 -9.98 -13.68 5.56
C GLU A 117 -9.46 -15.12 5.53
N ASP A 118 -9.74 -15.87 4.47
CA ASP A 118 -9.20 -17.21 4.22
C ASP A 118 -7.87 -17.17 3.45
N GLY A 119 -7.41 -15.97 3.13
CA GLY A 119 -6.16 -15.71 2.42
C GLY A 119 -4.92 -15.70 3.33
N ARG A 120 -3.74 -15.85 2.72
CA ARG A 120 -2.45 -15.77 3.42
C ARG A 120 -2.17 -14.39 4.03
N GLN A 121 -2.94 -13.37 3.64
CA GLN A 121 -2.82 -11.99 4.11
C GLN A 121 -3.91 -11.57 5.11
N ALA A 122 -4.72 -12.50 5.62
CA ALA A 122 -5.81 -12.21 6.54
C ALA A 122 -5.38 -11.42 7.81
N ALA A 123 -4.15 -11.65 8.29
CA ALA A 123 -3.61 -10.92 9.43
C ALA A 123 -3.36 -9.43 9.14
N GLU A 124 -3.09 -9.08 7.88
CA GLU A 124 -2.94 -7.68 7.45
C GLU A 124 -4.32 -7.06 7.17
N LEU A 125 -5.29 -7.84 6.65
CA LEU A 125 -6.67 -7.41 6.48
C LEU A 125 -7.30 -6.95 7.80
N ARG A 126 -7.11 -7.74 8.87
CA ARG A 126 -7.54 -7.43 10.24
C ARG A 126 -6.87 -6.21 10.88
N ARG A 127 -5.95 -5.53 10.19
CA ARG A 127 -5.40 -4.25 10.65
C ARG A 127 -6.17 -3.06 10.10
N LEU A 128 -7.01 -3.26 9.09
CA LEU A 128 -7.81 -2.22 8.43
C LEU A 128 -9.18 -2.02 9.08
N GLY A 129 -9.61 -2.92 9.97
CA GLY A 129 -10.89 -2.92 10.69
C GLY A 129 -10.98 -4.15 11.58
#